data_AF-A0A9W7LG91-F1
#
_entry.id   AF-A0A9W7LG91-F1
#
_cell.length_a   1.000
_cell.length_b   1.000
_cell.length_c   1.000
_cell.angle_alpha   90.00
_cell.angle_beta   90.00
_cell.angle_gamma   90.00
#
_symmetry.space_group_name_H-M   'P 1'
#
loop_
_entity.id
_entity.type
_entity.pdbx_description
1 polymer ?
#
loop_
_entity_poly.entity_id
_entity_poly.type
_entity_poly.pdbx_seq_one_letter_code
_entity_poly.pdbx_strand_id
1 'polypeptide(L)'
;MGQSSSSIYSKSQLDAYCRPTGKFEKLSGWTPKQIRKRIGSGALAPRTRPTETHPGKECLICFEDFQWYNVTTCCGKVVCTECYLQVQNYNNNLPCSWCQKVGGTIRMESYRQAQEKAARSGVPPPPPVRTPSAPISTPPPSSPHGLAPSPTAATPSPTPSPGSFGSALDTYNRTRTRSRASSTDSDINPLEASLSPSQLSASPMMSSVEERRRLEDEIRKQVNATRTYSSPSLPSRQRNGSSSSSGSRRQRGGGAAGGGGRAMGRSFDEVMRMLSAGEGGGLGDLTPLEVLEAAVMMSVEEAGGGAGGGGGRDEGVNGGMTEEEAMRRAIEEKRKRNERKRNERKRNERKSNERKSNERKRNERKRNERKRNERRSNSGSAP
;
A
#
# COMPACT_ATOMS: atom_id res chain seq x y z
N MET A 1 -18.30 33.39 -19.73
CA MET A 1 -17.89 32.68 -20.96
C MET A 1 -17.29 31.34 -20.56
N GLY A 2 -17.85 30.22 -21.03
CA GLY A 2 -17.31 28.90 -20.69
C GLY A 2 -16.10 28.58 -21.56
N GLN A 3 -14.92 28.44 -20.95
CA GLN A 3 -13.76 27.90 -21.66
C GLN A 3 -14.01 26.41 -21.91
N SER A 4 -14.39 26.07 -23.15
CA SER A 4 -14.53 24.68 -23.59
C SER A 4 -13.19 23.98 -23.48
N SER A 5 -12.98 23.29 -22.36
CA SER A 5 -11.74 22.56 -22.08
C SER A 5 -11.59 21.46 -23.12
N SER A 6 -10.78 21.70 -24.14
CA SER A 6 -10.51 20.74 -25.19
C SER A 6 -9.89 19.49 -24.56
N SER A 7 -10.57 18.36 -24.70
CA SER A 7 -10.05 17.07 -24.27
C SER A 7 -8.73 16.83 -24.98
N ILE A 8 -7.67 16.51 -24.21
CA ILE A 8 -6.33 16.24 -24.75
C ILE A 8 -6.35 15.00 -25.68
N TYR A 9 -7.37 14.15 -25.51
CA TYR A 9 -7.56 12.90 -26.25
C TYR A 9 -8.82 12.95 -27.11
N SER A 10 -8.78 12.30 -28.28
CA SER A 10 -9.97 12.04 -29.07
C SER A 10 -10.94 11.11 -28.32
N LYS A 11 -12.23 11.12 -28.69
CA LYS A 11 -13.27 10.33 -28.01
C LYS A 11 -12.93 8.82 -27.96
N SER A 12 -12.43 8.25 -29.05
CA SER A 12 -12.04 6.83 -29.12
C SER A 12 -10.81 6.50 -28.28
N GLN A 13 -9.78 7.36 -28.29
CA GLN A 13 -8.61 7.22 -27.41
C GLN A 13 -9.02 7.30 -25.93
N LEU A 14 -9.87 8.27 -25.58
CA LEU A 14 -10.35 8.44 -24.22
C LEU A 14 -11.16 7.23 -23.74
N ASP A 15 -11.99 6.64 -24.61
CA ASP A 15 -12.75 5.43 -24.30
C ASP A 15 -11.82 4.22 -24.05
N ALA A 16 -10.76 4.07 -24.85
CA ALA A 16 -9.72 3.06 -24.62
C ALA A 16 -8.99 3.29 -23.28
N TYR A 17 -8.61 4.53 -22.96
CA TYR A 17 -7.92 4.91 -21.72
C TYR A 17 -8.79 4.87 -20.46
N CYS A 18 -10.11 4.76 -20.59
CA CYS A 18 -11.03 4.57 -19.45
C CYS A 18 -11.31 3.10 -19.15
N ARG A 19 -11.02 2.18 -20.08
CA ARG A 19 -11.35 0.77 -19.97
C ARG A 19 -10.59 0.12 -18.79
N PRO A 20 -11.25 -0.71 -17.95
CA PRO A 20 -10.57 -1.47 -16.92
C PRO A 20 -9.48 -2.38 -17.48
N THR A 21 -8.33 -2.38 -16.82
CA THR A 21 -7.23 -3.32 -17.13
C THR A 21 -7.50 -4.74 -16.65
N GLY A 22 -8.47 -4.93 -15.75
CA GLY A 22 -8.84 -6.22 -15.16
C GLY A 22 -8.17 -6.53 -13.81
N LYS A 23 -7.34 -5.62 -13.27
CA LYS A 23 -6.63 -5.81 -11.99
C LYS A 23 -7.54 -5.77 -10.75
N PHE A 24 -8.61 -5.00 -10.83
CA PHE A 24 -9.61 -4.86 -9.78
C PHE A 24 -10.99 -5.04 -10.41
N GLU A 25 -11.80 -5.95 -9.89
CA GLU A 25 -13.15 -6.24 -10.40
C GLU A 25 -14.14 -5.11 -10.12
N LYS A 26 -13.97 -4.42 -8.99
CA LYS A 26 -14.87 -3.36 -8.51
C LYS A 26 -14.05 -2.18 -8.00
N LEU A 27 -14.18 -1.03 -8.67
CA LEU A 27 -13.65 0.24 -8.18
C LEU A 27 -14.62 0.84 -7.15
N SER A 28 -14.13 1.14 -5.95
CA SER A 28 -14.94 1.74 -4.88
C SER A 28 -15.23 3.22 -5.15
N GLY A 29 -16.50 3.57 -5.32
CA GLY A 29 -16.97 4.97 -5.34
C GLY A 29 -16.71 5.79 -6.61
N TRP A 30 -16.07 5.22 -7.64
CA TRP A 30 -15.81 5.93 -8.92
C TRP A 30 -16.76 5.51 -10.03
N THR A 31 -17.51 6.47 -10.59
CA THR A 31 -18.28 6.23 -11.81
C THR A 31 -17.41 6.33 -13.07
N PRO A 32 -17.70 5.56 -14.14
CA PRO A 32 -16.97 5.66 -15.41
C PRO A 32 -16.98 7.09 -16.01
N LYS A 33 -18.05 7.86 -15.77
CA LYS A 33 -18.16 9.27 -16.22
C LYS A 33 -17.15 10.18 -15.51
N GLN A 34 -16.95 10.01 -14.20
CA GLN A 34 -15.96 10.79 -13.44
C GLN A 34 -14.53 10.44 -13.85
N ILE A 35 -14.21 9.14 -14.02
CA ILE A 35 -12.91 8.67 -14.52
C ILE A 35 -12.63 9.29 -15.90
N ARG A 36 -13.59 9.19 -16.82
CA ARG A 36 -13.51 9.76 -18.17
C ARG A 36 -13.28 11.27 -18.15
N LYS A 37 -14.00 12.01 -17.31
CA LYS A 37 -13.84 13.47 -17.17
C LYS A 37 -12.42 13.81 -16.69
N ARG A 38 -11.90 13.13 -15.67
CA ARG A 38 -10.55 13.40 -15.13
C ARG A 38 -9.41 13.00 -16.08
N ILE A 39 -9.55 11.91 -16.83
CA ILE A 39 -8.55 11.51 -17.84
C ILE A 39 -8.57 12.49 -19.02
N GLY A 40 -9.76 12.85 -19.52
CA GLY A 40 -9.92 13.80 -20.63
C GLY A 40 -9.40 15.20 -20.32
N SER A 41 -9.53 15.64 -19.06
CA SER A 41 -9.00 16.93 -18.57
C SER A 41 -7.52 16.89 -18.13
N GLY A 42 -6.80 15.77 -18.30
CA GLY A 42 -5.42 15.63 -17.86
C GLY A 42 -5.21 15.53 -16.32
N ALA A 43 -6.27 15.48 -15.52
CA ALA A 43 -6.23 15.47 -14.06
C ALA A 43 -6.08 14.06 -13.43
N LEU A 44 -5.94 13.03 -14.25
CA LEU A 44 -5.71 11.63 -13.89
C LEU A 44 -5.06 10.92 -15.08
N ALA A 45 -4.01 10.12 -14.86
CA ALA A 45 -3.32 9.40 -15.93
C ALA A 45 -4.23 8.36 -16.64
N PRO A 46 -4.02 8.07 -17.95
CA PRO A 46 -4.69 6.99 -18.65
C PRO A 46 -4.59 5.63 -17.94
N ARG A 47 -5.66 4.81 -17.98
CA ARG A 47 -5.57 3.39 -17.59
C ARG A 47 -4.85 2.63 -18.69
N THR A 48 -3.58 2.35 -18.47
CA THR A 48 -2.72 1.59 -19.38
C THR A 48 -2.28 0.29 -18.71
N ARG A 49 -1.94 -0.71 -19.52
CA ARG A 49 -1.28 -1.93 -19.00
C ARG A 49 0.17 -1.60 -18.61
N PRO A 50 0.77 -2.38 -17.69
CA PRO A 50 2.20 -2.30 -17.41
C PRO A 50 3.06 -2.35 -18.66
N THR A 51 4.25 -1.78 -18.59
CA THR A 51 5.23 -1.78 -19.67
C THR A 51 6.60 -2.10 -19.09
N GLU A 52 7.13 -3.28 -19.41
CA GLU A 52 8.43 -3.77 -18.89
C GLU A 52 9.64 -2.98 -19.44
N THR A 53 9.43 -2.14 -20.45
CA THR A 53 10.50 -1.54 -21.27
C THR A 53 11.14 -0.28 -20.68
N HIS A 54 10.66 0.23 -19.54
CA HIS A 54 11.01 1.57 -19.04
C HIS A 54 11.35 1.58 -17.54
N PRO A 55 12.58 1.14 -17.14
CA PRO A 55 13.02 1.23 -15.76
C PRO A 55 13.07 2.70 -15.34
N GLY A 56 12.20 3.08 -14.39
CA GLY A 56 11.98 4.49 -14.12
C GLY A 56 11.27 4.80 -12.82
N LYS A 57 9.96 4.56 -12.78
CA LYS A 57 9.09 4.98 -11.68
C LYS A 57 7.95 3.97 -11.49
N GLU A 58 8.26 2.91 -10.76
CA GLU A 58 7.30 1.88 -10.37
C GLU A 58 6.13 2.46 -9.54
N CYS A 59 4.94 1.90 -9.73
CA CYS A 59 3.80 2.16 -8.85
C CYS A 59 4.06 1.60 -7.45
N LEU A 60 3.99 2.43 -6.41
CA LEU A 60 4.28 2.03 -5.02
C LEU A 60 3.28 1.05 -4.38
N ILE A 61 2.24 0.64 -5.11
CA ILE A 61 1.21 -0.30 -4.64
C ILE A 61 1.32 -1.65 -5.37
N CYS A 62 1.56 -1.65 -6.68
CA CYS A 62 1.63 -2.87 -7.49
C CYS A 62 3.02 -3.21 -8.04
N PHE A 63 4.03 -2.36 -7.82
CA PHE A 63 5.44 -2.54 -8.20
C PHE A 63 5.65 -2.80 -9.70
N GLU A 64 4.82 -2.21 -10.55
CA GLU A 64 4.90 -2.28 -12.00
C GLU A 64 5.21 -0.89 -12.58
N ASP A 65 5.94 -0.86 -13.70
CA ASP A 65 6.20 0.34 -14.50
C ASP A 65 5.06 0.63 -15.49
N PHE A 66 4.78 1.92 -15.68
CA PHE A 66 3.74 2.42 -16.59
C PHE A 66 4.27 3.62 -17.39
N GLN A 67 3.88 3.72 -18.66
CA GLN A 67 4.22 4.86 -19.51
C GLN A 67 3.65 6.20 -18.98
N TRP A 68 2.48 6.12 -18.33
CA TRP A 68 1.76 7.24 -17.72
C TRP A 68 1.40 6.89 -16.28
N TYR A 69 1.70 7.77 -15.34
CA TYR A 69 1.44 7.54 -13.92
C TYR A 69 0.98 8.83 -13.24
N ASN A 70 0.45 8.68 -12.02
CA ASN A 70 0.06 9.80 -11.18
C ASN A 70 1.13 10.06 -10.13
N VAL A 71 1.43 11.32 -9.88
CA VAL A 71 2.37 11.76 -8.83
C VAL A 71 1.59 12.59 -7.82
N THR A 72 1.65 12.23 -6.53
CA THR A 72 1.04 13.04 -5.47
C THR A 72 1.73 14.39 -5.36
N THR A 73 0.97 15.46 -5.26
CA THR A 73 1.52 16.82 -5.15
C THR A 73 2.15 17.06 -3.77
N CYS A 74 1.60 16.45 -2.73
CA CYS A 74 2.00 16.64 -1.34
C CYS A 74 3.27 15.87 -0.90
N CYS A 75 3.65 14.78 -1.59
CA CYS A 75 4.83 13.98 -1.23
C CYS A 75 5.57 13.32 -2.40
N GLY A 76 5.23 13.62 -3.66
CA GLY A 76 5.96 13.16 -4.85
C GLY A 76 5.89 11.65 -5.09
N LYS A 77 4.92 10.95 -4.50
CA LYS A 77 4.78 9.49 -4.56
C LYS A 77 4.06 9.07 -5.84
N VAL A 78 4.56 7.99 -6.45
CA VAL A 78 4.11 7.50 -7.76
C VAL A 78 3.07 6.39 -7.60
N VAL A 79 1.97 6.50 -8.33
CA VAL A 79 0.87 5.53 -8.31
C VAL A 79 0.20 5.42 -9.69
N CYS A 80 -0.06 4.19 -10.14
CA CYS A 80 -0.82 3.96 -11.37
C CYS A 80 -2.31 4.28 -11.16
N THR A 81 -3.04 4.53 -12.24
CA THR A 81 -4.45 4.96 -12.14
C THR A 81 -5.35 3.91 -11.49
N GLU A 82 -5.11 2.62 -11.73
CA GLU A 82 -5.90 1.54 -11.10
C GLU A 82 -5.74 1.56 -9.57
N CYS A 83 -4.51 1.58 -9.07
CA CYS A 83 -4.25 1.61 -7.63
C CYS A 83 -4.67 2.93 -6.97
N TYR A 84 -4.61 4.06 -7.70
CA TYR A 84 -5.15 5.33 -7.21
C TYR A 84 -6.67 5.25 -7.01
N LEU A 85 -7.41 4.77 -8.02
CA LEU A 85 -8.88 4.64 -7.97
C LEU A 85 -9.33 3.61 -6.92
N GLN A 86 -8.49 2.63 -6.58
CA GLN A 86 -8.78 1.65 -5.54
C GLN A 86 -8.58 2.18 -4.12
N VAL A 87 -7.60 3.08 -3.91
CA VAL A 87 -7.23 3.57 -2.56
C VAL A 87 -7.92 4.88 -2.20
N GLN A 88 -8.21 5.73 -3.18
CA GLN A 88 -8.89 7.01 -2.97
C GLN A 88 -10.38 6.84 -3.26
N ASN A 89 -11.25 7.13 -2.30
CA ASN A 89 -12.66 7.37 -2.60
C ASN A 89 -12.81 8.68 -3.38
N TYR A 90 -13.90 8.82 -4.14
CA TYR A 90 -14.19 10.04 -4.91
C TYR A 90 -14.30 11.32 -4.05
N ASN A 91 -14.60 11.18 -2.75
CA ASN A 91 -14.66 12.28 -1.81
C ASN A 91 -13.24 12.81 -1.53
N ASN A 92 -12.89 13.92 -2.19
CA ASN A 92 -11.55 14.53 -2.24
C ASN A 92 -10.97 15.00 -0.88
N ASN A 93 -11.67 14.77 0.24
CA ASN A 93 -11.26 15.16 1.58
C ASN A 93 -10.39 14.10 2.27
N LEU A 94 -10.21 12.91 1.67
CA LEU A 94 -9.35 11.88 2.24
C LEU A 94 -7.89 12.38 2.36
N PRO A 95 -7.23 12.14 3.51
CA PRO A 95 -5.81 12.42 3.64
C PRO A 95 -4.98 11.54 2.69
N CYS A 96 -3.86 12.07 2.23
CA CYS A 96 -2.95 11.35 1.35
C CYS A 96 -2.48 10.05 2.01
N SER A 97 -2.74 8.91 1.37
CA SER A 97 -2.47 7.56 1.93
C SER A 97 -1.00 7.27 2.25
N TRP A 98 -0.05 8.11 1.79
CA TRP A 98 1.39 7.96 2.04
C TRP A 98 1.97 8.95 3.04
N CYS A 99 1.38 10.14 3.22
CA CYS A 99 1.92 11.19 4.11
C CYS A 99 0.88 11.88 5.00
N GLN A 100 -0.36 11.39 4.98
CA GLN A 100 -1.51 11.82 5.78
C GLN A 100 -1.93 13.30 5.65
N LYS A 101 -1.29 14.09 4.78
CA LYS A 101 -1.73 15.47 4.47
C LYS A 101 -3.09 15.45 3.77
N VAL A 102 -4.06 16.14 4.38
CA VAL A 102 -5.36 16.50 3.78
C VAL A 102 -5.18 17.42 2.57
N GLY A 103 -6.16 17.42 1.65
CA GLY A 103 -6.09 18.21 0.40
C GLY A 103 -5.03 17.72 -0.60
N GLY A 104 -4.49 16.51 -0.44
CA GLY A 104 -3.47 15.94 -1.32
C GLY A 104 -4.00 15.67 -2.73
N THR A 105 -3.64 16.52 -3.69
CA THR A 105 -3.97 16.31 -5.10
C THR A 105 -2.97 15.39 -5.81
N ILE A 106 -3.29 14.98 -7.04
CA ILE A 106 -2.39 14.28 -7.96
C ILE A 106 -2.21 15.08 -9.24
N ARG A 107 -1.04 14.95 -9.86
CA ARG A 107 -0.82 15.32 -11.28
C ARG A 107 -0.58 14.06 -12.11
N MET A 108 -0.99 14.09 -13.37
CA MET A 108 -0.47 13.17 -14.38
C MET A 108 0.99 13.56 -14.69
N GLU A 109 1.85 12.57 -14.88
CA GLU A 109 3.18 12.75 -15.48
C GLU A 109 3.45 11.55 -16.40
N SER A 110 4.07 11.78 -17.56
CA SER A 110 4.55 10.71 -18.44
C SER A 110 6.04 10.45 -18.23
N TYR A 111 6.50 9.24 -18.53
CA TYR A 111 7.93 8.91 -18.43
C TYR A 111 8.81 9.86 -19.26
N ARG A 112 8.36 10.23 -20.48
CA ARG A 112 9.04 11.20 -21.34
C ARG A 112 9.12 12.60 -20.73
N GLN A 113 8.02 13.08 -20.12
CA GLN A 113 8.02 14.38 -19.43
C GLN A 113 8.96 14.39 -18.22
N ALA A 114 9.00 13.29 -17.46
CA ALA A 114 9.91 13.17 -16.32
C ALA A 114 11.39 13.12 -16.75
N GLN A 115 11.71 12.41 -17.85
CA GLN A 115 13.06 12.42 -18.42
C GLN A 115 13.46 13.81 -18.93
N GLU A 116 12.59 14.50 -19.68
CA GLU A 116 12.89 15.84 -20.19
C GLU A 116 13.09 16.84 -19.04
N LYS A 117 12.28 16.75 -17.98
CA LYS A 117 12.43 17.56 -16.78
C LYS A 117 13.74 17.26 -16.03
N ALA A 118 14.14 15.99 -15.92
CA ALA A 118 15.42 15.62 -15.35
C ALA A 118 16.59 16.21 -16.16
N ALA A 119 16.58 16.01 -17.49
CA ALA A 119 17.58 16.58 -18.39
C ALA A 119 17.69 18.11 -18.30
N ARG A 120 16.55 18.83 -18.28
CA ARG A 120 16.52 20.30 -18.08
C ARG A 120 17.06 20.75 -16.73
N SER A 121 16.94 19.93 -15.69
CA SER A 121 17.47 20.24 -14.35
C SER A 121 18.97 19.99 -14.18
N GLY A 122 19.65 19.46 -15.20
CA GLY A 122 21.07 19.08 -15.13
C GLY A 122 21.36 17.88 -14.21
N VAL A 123 20.32 17.32 -13.56
CA VAL A 123 20.43 16.10 -12.78
C VAL A 123 20.56 14.92 -13.75
N PRO A 124 21.68 14.16 -13.73
CA PRO A 124 21.82 13.00 -14.60
C PRO A 124 20.68 12.03 -14.33
N PRO A 125 20.05 11.44 -15.38
CA PRO A 125 19.01 10.45 -15.16
C PRO A 125 19.59 9.29 -14.35
N PRO A 126 18.79 8.65 -13.46
CA PRO A 126 19.26 7.46 -12.77
C PRO A 126 19.76 6.45 -13.80
N PRO A 127 20.94 5.82 -13.60
CA PRO A 127 21.46 4.87 -14.57
C PRO A 127 20.40 3.78 -14.79
N PRO A 128 20.17 3.35 -16.05
CA PRO A 128 19.16 2.32 -16.33
C PRO A 128 19.50 1.11 -15.47
N VAL A 129 18.56 0.75 -14.58
CA VAL A 129 18.74 -0.38 -13.67
C VAL A 129 18.92 -1.60 -14.55
N ARG A 130 20.17 -2.08 -14.64
CA ARG A 130 20.50 -3.30 -15.36
C ARG A 130 19.73 -4.43 -14.69
N THR A 131 18.61 -4.83 -15.29
CA THR A 131 18.01 -6.12 -15.03
C THR A 131 19.12 -7.17 -15.19
N PRO A 132 19.27 -8.11 -14.25
CA PRO A 132 20.34 -9.10 -14.31
C PRO A 132 20.16 -9.86 -15.61
N SER A 133 21.08 -9.64 -16.55
CA SER A 133 21.04 -10.25 -17.87
C SER A 133 21.01 -11.77 -17.70
N ALA A 134 20.21 -12.45 -18.52
CA ALA A 134 20.13 -13.90 -18.54
C ALA A 134 21.55 -14.51 -18.57
N PRO A 135 21.79 -15.65 -17.89
CA PRO A 135 23.13 -16.21 -17.77
C PRO A 135 23.76 -16.37 -19.16
N ILE A 136 24.89 -15.69 -19.36
CA ILE A 136 25.65 -15.74 -20.60
C ILE A 136 26.09 -17.19 -20.79
N SER A 137 25.51 -17.87 -21.79
CA SER A 137 25.99 -19.17 -22.23
C SER A 137 27.41 -19.01 -22.76
N THR A 138 28.38 -19.47 -21.98
CA THR A 138 29.78 -19.55 -22.38
C THR A 138 29.93 -20.60 -23.48
N PRO A 139 30.52 -20.27 -24.64
CA PRO A 139 30.85 -21.28 -25.65
C PRO A 139 31.98 -22.19 -25.12
N PRO A 140 32.02 -23.47 -25.52
CA PRO A 140 33.07 -24.39 -25.11
C PRO A 140 34.43 -24.01 -25.71
N PRO A 141 35.55 -24.21 -24.99
CA PRO A 141 36.88 -23.87 -25.48
C PRO A 141 37.30 -24.78 -26.64
N SER A 142 37.80 -24.18 -27.73
CA SER A 142 38.37 -24.88 -28.87
C SER A 142 39.86 -25.19 -28.64
N SER A 143 40.28 -26.43 -28.90
CA SER A 143 41.68 -26.86 -28.79
C SER A 143 42.56 -26.27 -29.91
N PRO A 144 43.83 -25.91 -29.63
CA PRO A 144 44.76 -25.38 -30.63
C PRO A 144 45.43 -26.47 -31.50
N HIS A 145 45.89 -26.06 -32.68
CA HIS A 145 46.48 -26.91 -33.74
C HIS A 145 47.95 -27.32 -33.50
N GLY A 146 48.38 -28.38 -34.21
CA GLY A 146 49.77 -28.74 -34.50
C GLY A 146 49.95 -29.24 -35.96
N LEU A 147 51.15 -29.09 -36.54
CA LEU A 147 51.49 -29.18 -37.98
C LEU A 147 52.65 -30.19 -38.20
N ALA A 148 52.94 -30.82 -39.35
CA ALA A 148 52.27 -31.11 -40.66
C ALA A 148 53.17 -32.22 -41.32
N PRO A 149 53.54 -32.27 -42.64
CA PRO A 149 52.87 -31.97 -43.92
C PRO A 149 52.92 -33.12 -44.99
N SER A 150 52.01 -33.09 -45.99
CA SER A 150 52.19 -33.51 -47.43
C SER A 150 52.55 -34.98 -47.83
N PRO A 151 52.43 -35.38 -49.13
CA PRO A 151 51.43 -35.06 -50.17
C PRO A 151 50.93 -36.29 -51.00
N THR A 152 49.85 -36.16 -51.81
CA THR A 152 49.77 -36.46 -53.29
C THR A 152 48.35 -36.73 -53.86
N ALA A 153 48.16 -36.31 -55.12
CA ALA A 153 47.29 -36.84 -56.20
C ALA A 153 45.75 -36.58 -56.28
N ALA A 154 45.38 -35.90 -57.39
CA ALA A 154 44.22 -36.11 -58.31
C ALA A 154 42.74 -35.79 -57.93
N THR A 155 42.25 -34.63 -58.40
CA THR A 155 41.26 -34.42 -59.52
C THR A 155 40.14 -35.45 -59.80
N PRO A 156 38.88 -35.10 -60.24
CA PRO A 156 38.24 -33.78 -60.52
C PRO A 156 36.87 -33.53 -59.81
N SER A 157 36.29 -32.34 -60.09
CA SER A 157 34.92 -31.90 -59.76
C SER A 157 33.79 -32.70 -60.46
N PRO A 158 32.50 -32.56 -60.05
CA PRO A 158 31.69 -31.43 -60.58
C PRO A 158 30.66 -30.80 -59.62
N THR A 159 30.42 -29.50 -59.81
CA THR A 159 29.18 -28.74 -59.48
C THR A 159 27.96 -29.29 -60.24
N PRO A 160 26.67 -29.14 -59.79
CA PRO A 160 26.09 -27.80 -59.61
C PRO A 160 24.90 -27.59 -58.63
N SER A 161 24.52 -26.31 -58.54
CA SER A 161 23.16 -25.75 -58.27
C SER A 161 22.67 -25.54 -56.82
N PRO A 162 22.16 -24.33 -56.48
CA PRO A 162 21.54 -24.03 -55.18
C PRO A 162 20.02 -24.32 -55.18
N GLY A 163 19.53 -25.05 -54.16
CA GLY A 163 18.14 -25.50 -54.07
C GLY A 163 17.39 -25.06 -52.81
N SER A 164 16.56 -24.01 -52.96
CA SER A 164 15.26 -23.83 -52.28
C SER A 164 15.10 -24.29 -50.81
N PHE A 165 15.62 -23.50 -49.86
CA PHE A 165 15.36 -23.69 -48.42
C PHE A 165 14.34 -22.65 -47.91
N GLY A 166 13.06 -22.74 -48.33
CA GLY A 166 12.11 -21.66 -48.08
C GLY A 166 10.62 -21.86 -48.41
N SER A 167 10.03 -23.05 -48.23
CA SER A 167 8.57 -23.23 -48.50
C SER A 167 7.83 -24.21 -47.56
N ALA A 168 8.40 -24.55 -46.39
CA ALA A 168 7.79 -25.51 -45.47
C ALA A 168 6.93 -24.90 -44.33
N LEU A 169 6.84 -23.57 -44.20
CA LEU A 169 6.21 -22.92 -43.03
C LEU A 169 4.88 -22.20 -43.32
N ASP A 170 4.59 -21.85 -44.58
CA ASP A 170 3.39 -21.07 -44.94
C ASP A 170 2.09 -21.91 -44.94
N THR A 171 2.19 -23.21 -45.23
CA THR A 171 1.03 -24.10 -45.35
C THR A 171 0.27 -24.31 -44.04
N TYR A 172 0.92 -24.15 -42.87
CA TYR A 172 0.31 -24.44 -41.57
C TYR A 172 -0.63 -23.33 -41.06
N ASN A 173 -0.47 -22.08 -41.52
CA ASN A 173 -1.29 -20.95 -41.06
C ASN A 173 -2.58 -20.75 -41.88
N ARG A 174 -2.72 -21.41 -43.04
CA ARG A 174 -3.84 -21.17 -43.96
C ARG A 174 -5.11 -21.96 -43.67
N THR A 175 -5.05 -22.96 -42.78
CA THR A 175 -6.16 -23.88 -42.46
C THR A 175 -6.97 -23.51 -41.22
N ARG A 176 -6.66 -22.42 -40.49
CA ARG A 176 -7.31 -22.09 -39.20
C ARG A 176 -8.34 -20.95 -39.24
N THR A 177 -8.53 -20.27 -40.38
CA THR A 177 -9.39 -19.07 -40.48
C THR A 177 -10.63 -19.23 -41.38
N ARG A 178 -11.00 -20.47 -41.75
CA ARG A 178 -12.12 -20.72 -42.68
C ARG A 178 -13.20 -21.66 -42.14
N SER A 179 -13.67 -21.42 -40.91
CA SER A 179 -14.77 -22.17 -40.30
C SER A 179 -15.57 -21.39 -39.23
N ARG A 180 -16.26 -20.30 -39.63
CA ARG A 180 -17.50 -19.78 -38.99
C ARG A 180 -18.01 -18.50 -39.66
N ALA A 181 -18.70 -18.64 -40.80
CA ALA A 181 -19.54 -17.59 -41.39
C ALA A 181 -20.48 -18.19 -42.46
N SER A 182 -21.63 -18.72 -42.06
CA SER A 182 -22.91 -18.77 -42.83
C SER A 182 -23.86 -19.83 -42.26
N SER A 183 -25.01 -19.41 -41.73
CA SER A 183 -26.27 -20.18 -41.75
C SER A 183 -27.40 -19.22 -41.39
N THR A 184 -28.15 -18.79 -42.41
CA THR A 184 -29.36 -17.97 -42.32
C THR A 184 -30.60 -18.86 -42.14
N ASP A 185 -31.67 -18.24 -41.64
CA ASP A 185 -33.10 -18.61 -41.80
C ASP A 185 -33.58 -20.05 -41.58
N SER A 186 -34.48 -20.21 -40.60
CA SER A 186 -35.90 -20.54 -40.83
C SER A 186 -36.71 -20.49 -39.53
N ASP A 187 -37.91 -19.93 -39.56
CA ASP A 187 -38.89 -19.91 -38.46
C ASP A 187 -39.47 -21.31 -38.13
N ILE A 188 -39.82 -21.58 -36.86
CA ILE A 188 -41.08 -22.23 -36.40
C ILE A 188 -41.37 -21.88 -34.91
N ASN A 189 -42.60 -21.39 -34.66
CA ASN A 189 -43.43 -21.26 -33.44
C ASN A 189 -42.91 -21.38 -31.97
N PRO A 190 -43.54 -20.63 -31.03
CA PRO A 190 -43.30 -20.72 -29.59
C PRO A 190 -44.30 -21.64 -28.86
N LEU A 191 -43.83 -22.46 -27.90
CA LEU A 191 -44.65 -23.06 -26.84
C LEU A 191 -43.85 -23.21 -25.53
N GLU A 192 -44.58 -23.31 -24.43
CA GLU A 192 -44.07 -23.22 -23.06
C GLU A 192 -43.18 -24.40 -22.63
N ALA A 193 -42.17 -24.12 -21.80
CA ALA A 193 -41.71 -25.05 -20.76
C ALA A 193 -40.95 -24.31 -19.63
N SER A 194 -41.54 -24.32 -18.43
CA SER A 194 -40.86 -23.97 -17.17
C SER A 194 -39.80 -25.02 -16.83
N LEU A 195 -38.54 -24.62 -16.59
CA LEU A 195 -37.58 -25.35 -15.75
C LEU A 195 -36.62 -24.39 -15.03
N SER A 196 -36.15 -24.81 -13.85
CA SER A 196 -35.55 -23.95 -12.82
C SER A 196 -34.01 -23.85 -12.87
N PRO A 197 -33.41 -22.74 -12.40
CA PRO A 197 -31.97 -22.61 -12.26
C PRO A 197 -31.51 -23.12 -10.88
N SER A 198 -30.86 -24.28 -10.84
CA SER A 198 -30.12 -24.75 -9.67
C SER A 198 -29.02 -25.69 -10.12
N GLN A 199 -27.75 -25.25 -10.02
CA GLN A 199 -26.50 -26.03 -9.90
C GLN A 199 -25.30 -25.09 -10.15
N LEU A 200 -24.90 -24.30 -9.13
CA LEU A 200 -23.58 -23.68 -9.07
C LEU A 200 -22.96 -23.85 -7.67
N SER A 201 -22.02 -24.80 -7.61
CA SER A 201 -20.98 -25.03 -6.60
C SER A 201 -20.89 -24.06 -5.41
N ALA A 202 -21.36 -24.49 -4.24
CA ALA A 202 -20.93 -23.95 -2.95
C ALA A 202 -19.70 -24.72 -2.44
N SER A 203 -18.58 -24.02 -2.18
CA SER A 203 -17.43 -24.59 -1.46
C SER A 203 -17.56 -24.36 0.05
N PRO A 204 -17.24 -25.35 0.91
CA PRO A 204 -17.48 -25.23 2.35
C PRO A 204 -16.31 -24.55 3.09
N MET A 205 -16.49 -23.27 3.43
CA MET A 205 -15.72 -22.57 4.46
C MET A 205 -16.70 -21.87 5.44
N MET A 206 -17.74 -22.59 5.86
CA MET A 206 -18.56 -22.20 7.00
C MET A 206 -17.95 -22.81 8.26
N SER A 207 -17.11 -22.04 8.96
CA SER A 207 -16.92 -22.25 10.41
C SER A 207 -18.31 -22.24 11.05
N SER A 208 -18.61 -23.16 11.96
CA SER A 208 -19.96 -23.23 12.53
C SER A 208 -20.33 -21.92 13.24
N VAL A 209 -21.63 -21.63 13.35
CA VAL A 209 -22.10 -20.42 14.05
C VAL A 209 -21.55 -20.37 15.49
N GLU A 210 -21.47 -21.54 16.14
CA GLU A 210 -20.81 -21.75 17.44
C GLU A 210 -19.32 -21.39 17.44
N GLU A 211 -18.58 -21.80 16.41
CA GLU A 211 -17.15 -21.51 16.26
C GLU A 211 -16.89 -20.02 16.04
N ARG A 212 -17.76 -19.35 15.27
CA ARG A 212 -17.73 -17.89 15.10
C ARG A 212 -18.01 -17.16 16.42
N ARG A 213 -19.02 -17.62 17.19
CA ARG A 213 -19.32 -17.07 18.53
C ARG A 213 -18.14 -17.20 19.49
N ARG A 214 -17.50 -18.38 19.54
CA ARG A 214 -16.29 -18.62 20.35
C ARG A 214 -15.16 -17.66 20.00
N LEU A 215 -14.96 -17.38 18.70
CA LEU A 215 -13.94 -16.43 18.24
C LEU A 215 -14.26 -14.99 18.68
N GLU A 216 -15.52 -14.57 18.58
CA GLU A 216 -15.96 -13.23 19.00
C GLU A 216 -15.83 -13.02 20.52
N ASP A 217 -16.15 -14.03 21.34
CA ASP A 217 -15.96 -13.98 22.79
C ASP A 217 -14.47 -13.94 23.20
N GLU A 218 -13.60 -14.68 22.49
CA GLU A 218 -12.16 -14.66 22.72
C GLU A 218 -11.56 -13.27 22.42
N ILE A 219 -12.00 -12.63 21.33
CA ILE A 219 -11.61 -11.25 21.00
C ILE A 219 -12.08 -10.26 22.09
N ARG A 220 -13.32 -10.39 22.58
CA ARG A 220 -13.82 -9.53 23.68
C ARG A 220 -13.01 -9.69 24.96
N LYS A 221 -12.61 -10.91 25.33
CA LYS A 221 -11.75 -11.17 26.50
C LYS A 221 -10.40 -10.47 26.36
N GLN A 222 -9.75 -10.56 25.20
CA GLN A 222 -8.45 -9.92 24.97
C GLN A 222 -8.52 -8.38 25.01
N VAL A 223 -9.58 -7.79 24.45
CA VAL A 223 -9.81 -6.33 24.53
C VAL A 223 -10.04 -5.88 25.97
N ASN A 224 -10.87 -6.57 26.73
CA ASN A 224 -11.14 -6.22 28.13
C ASN A 224 -9.92 -6.42 29.04
N ALA A 225 -9.15 -7.50 28.85
CA ALA A 225 -7.89 -7.70 29.56
C ALA A 225 -6.86 -6.60 29.26
N THR A 226 -6.79 -6.11 28.03
CA THR A 226 -5.89 -5.00 27.67
C THR A 226 -6.30 -3.69 28.37
N ARG A 227 -7.61 -3.49 28.59
CA ARG A 227 -8.15 -2.29 29.24
C ARG A 227 -7.84 -2.23 30.74
N THR A 228 -7.79 -3.36 31.45
CA THR A 228 -7.56 -3.40 32.91
C THR A 228 -6.10 -3.18 33.32
N TYR A 229 -5.12 -3.42 32.44
CA TYR A 229 -3.69 -3.20 32.76
C TYR A 229 -3.18 -1.77 32.53
N SER A 230 -4.06 -0.81 32.17
CA SER A 230 -3.65 0.55 31.75
C SER A 230 -3.94 1.66 32.78
N SER A 231 -4.08 1.34 34.07
CA SER A 231 -4.25 2.35 35.13
C SER A 231 -3.59 1.95 36.46
N PRO A 232 -2.33 2.36 36.71
CA PRO A 232 -1.77 2.35 38.06
C PRO A 232 -2.32 3.55 38.85
N SER A 233 -3.21 3.30 39.80
CA SER A 233 -3.65 4.31 40.76
C SER A 233 -2.52 4.61 41.76
N LEU A 234 -2.10 5.88 41.83
CA LEU A 234 -1.20 6.36 42.88
C LEU A 234 -1.98 6.56 44.20
N PRO A 235 -1.38 6.27 45.37
CA PRO A 235 -2.05 6.39 46.65
C PRO A 235 -2.31 7.86 47.01
N SER A 236 -3.55 8.17 47.39
CA SER A 236 -3.98 9.50 47.80
C SER A 236 -3.40 9.88 49.17
N ARG A 237 -2.71 11.02 49.21
CA ARG A 237 -2.09 11.54 50.42
C ARG A 237 -3.14 12.26 51.26
N GLN A 238 -3.55 11.67 52.40
CA GLN A 238 -4.43 12.32 53.37
C GLN A 238 -3.85 13.70 53.78
N ARG A 239 -4.70 14.73 53.77
CA ARG A 239 -4.37 16.05 54.30
C ARG A 239 -5.44 16.46 55.31
N ASN A 240 -5.06 16.43 56.59
CA ASN A 240 -5.85 16.96 57.69
C ASN A 240 -5.89 18.50 57.65
N GLY A 241 -6.89 19.11 58.29
CA GLY A 241 -7.01 20.56 58.46
C GLY A 241 -8.37 21.07 57.97
N SER A 242 -9.44 21.00 58.76
CA SER A 242 -9.77 21.88 59.90
C SER A 242 -10.73 23.00 59.50
N SER A 243 -11.92 22.97 60.09
CA SER A 243 -13.05 23.86 59.84
C SER A 243 -13.20 24.96 60.89
N SER A 244 -13.27 26.22 60.47
CA SER A 244 -13.69 27.38 61.25
C SER A 244 -13.94 28.53 60.24
N SER A 245 -15.15 29.02 59.96
CA SER A 245 -16.23 29.60 60.80
C SER A 245 -16.27 31.12 60.70
N SER A 246 -17.47 31.68 60.51
CA SER A 246 -17.90 33.07 60.80
C SER A 246 -17.24 34.26 60.07
N GLY A 247 -18.05 35.24 59.63
CA GLY A 247 -17.58 36.64 59.62
C GLY A 247 -18.13 37.62 58.57
N SER A 248 -19.33 38.17 58.81
CA SER A 248 -19.73 39.58 58.61
C SER A 248 -18.97 40.55 57.64
N ARG A 249 -19.75 41.06 56.67
CA ARG A 249 -20.20 42.47 56.54
C ARG A 249 -19.21 43.61 56.18
N ARG A 250 -19.76 44.53 55.34
CA ARG A 250 -19.28 45.88 54.89
C ARG A 250 -18.33 45.85 53.68
N GLN A 251 -18.52 46.58 52.56
CA GLN A 251 -19.10 47.89 52.19
C GLN A 251 -18.01 48.96 51.93
N ARG A 252 -18.15 49.67 50.78
CA ARG A 252 -17.34 50.77 50.20
C ARG A 252 -16.05 50.42 49.44
N GLY A 253 -15.95 50.94 48.20
CA GLY A 253 -14.88 51.90 47.89
C GLY A 253 -14.10 51.78 46.56
N GLY A 254 -14.57 52.47 45.51
CA GLY A 254 -13.74 53.31 44.60
C GLY A 254 -12.75 52.68 43.61
N GLY A 255 -12.41 53.46 42.56
CA GLY A 255 -11.32 53.19 41.59
C GLY A 255 -11.71 52.21 40.46
N ALA A 256 -12.02 52.60 39.23
CA ALA A 256 -11.33 53.46 38.24
C ALA A 256 -10.13 52.80 37.52
N ALA A 257 -10.21 52.78 36.18
CA ALA A 257 -9.17 52.50 35.18
C ALA A 257 -8.52 51.10 35.15
N GLY A 258 -8.56 50.46 33.98
CA GLY A 258 -7.86 49.19 33.73
C GLY A 258 -8.42 48.42 32.54
N GLY A 259 -8.14 48.88 31.32
CA GLY A 259 -8.50 48.14 30.11
C GLY A 259 -7.71 46.84 30.01
N GLY A 260 -8.39 45.70 29.96
CA GLY A 260 -7.79 44.39 29.76
C GLY A 260 -8.79 43.46 29.09
N GLY A 261 -8.47 43.02 27.87
CA GLY A 261 -9.33 42.11 27.10
C GLY A 261 -9.50 40.78 27.82
N ARG A 262 -10.68 40.54 28.38
CA ARG A 262 -11.02 39.24 28.98
C ARG A 262 -11.16 38.20 27.88
N ALA A 263 -10.19 37.31 27.76
CA ALA A 263 -10.42 36.01 27.13
C ALA A 263 -11.58 35.32 27.87
N MET A 264 -12.60 34.91 27.12
CA MET A 264 -13.76 34.18 27.64
C MET A 264 -13.37 32.73 27.95
N GLY A 265 -12.59 32.53 29.02
CA GLY A 265 -12.33 31.24 29.61
C GLY A 265 -13.61 30.69 30.24
N ARG A 266 -14.46 30.02 29.43
CA ARG A 266 -15.58 29.23 29.93
C ARG A 266 -15.00 28.12 30.80
N SER A 267 -15.51 27.97 32.01
CA SER A 267 -15.05 26.91 32.89
C SER A 267 -15.39 25.53 32.31
N PHE A 268 -14.58 24.53 32.61
CA PHE A 268 -14.82 23.16 32.17
C PHE A 268 -16.22 22.65 32.58
N ASP A 269 -16.68 23.03 33.78
CA ASP A 269 -18.04 22.77 34.25
C ASP A 269 -19.14 23.45 33.41
N GLU A 270 -18.88 24.61 32.80
CA GLU A 270 -19.84 25.26 31.90
C GLU A 270 -19.93 24.50 30.56
N VAL A 271 -18.79 24.02 30.03
CA VAL A 271 -18.77 23.19 28.81
C VAL A 271 -19.47 21.85 29.06
N MET A 272 -19.20 21.18 30.18
CA MET A 272 -19.88 19.92 30.55
C MET A 272 -21.36 20.13 30.87
N ARG A 273 -21.76 21.28 31.43
CA ARG A 273 -23.17 21.65 31.62
C ARG A 273 -23.88 21.92 30.29
N MET A 274 -23.24 22.54 29.30
CA MET A 274 -23.81 22.67 27.95
C MET A 274 -23.97 21.32 27.25
N LEU A 275 -23.00 20.41 27.38
CA LEU A 275 -23.09 19.05 26.83
C LEU A 275 -24.18 18.21 27.51
N SER A 276 -24.49 18.47 28.78
CA SER A 276 -25.50 17.73 29.55
C SER A 276 -26.92 18.31 29.45
N ALA A 277 -27.08 19.57 29.06
CA ALA A 277 -28.37 20.27 28.98
C ALA A 277 -29.00 20.26 27.56
N GLY A 278 -28.41 19.52 26.62
CA GLY A 278 -28.78 19.50 25.20
C GLY A 278 -29.98 18.62 24.84
N GLU A 279 -31.15 18.84 25.44
CA GLU A 279 -32.40 18.37 24.82
C GLU A 279 -32.76 19.25 23.62
N GLY A 280 -32.68 18.70 22.41
CA GLY A 280 -33.23 19.32 21.19
C GLY A 280 -32.24 20.05 20.27
N GLY A 281 -31.24 19.34 19.74
CA GLY A 281 -30.40 19.83 18.63
C GLY A 281 -29.47 18.75 18.10
N GLY A 282 -29.60 18.39 16.81
CA GLY A 282 -28.93 17.21 16.24
C GLY A 282 -27.40 17.31 16.22
N LEU A 283 -26.74 16.57 17.11
CA LEU A 283 -25.28 16.40 17.20
C LEU A 283 -24.89 14.89 17.21
N GLY A 284 -25.55 14.10 16.35
CA GLY A 284 -25.42 12.64 16.34
C GLY A 284 -24.19 12.06 15.62
N ASP A 285 -23.33 12.89 15.04
CA ASP A 285 -22.26 12.47 14.10
C ASP A 285 -20.84 12.91 14.49
N LEU A 286 -20.60 13.29 15.77
CA LEU A 286 -19.23 13.45 16.27
C LEU A 286 -18.67 12.10 16.71
N THR A 287 -17.59 11.68 16.08
CA THR A 287 -16.92 10.42 16.42
C THR A 287 -16.19 10.55 17.77
N PRO A 288 -16.05 9.47 18.56
CA PRO A 288 -15.29 9.49 19.81
C PRO A 288 -13.83 9.94 19.66
N LEU A 289 -13.29 9.94 18.44
CA LEU A 289 -11.94 10.41 18.13
C LEU A 289 -11.85 11.95 18.11
N GLU A 290 -12.86 12.63 17.56
CA GLU A 290 -12.92 14.10 17.52
C GLU A 290 -13.11 14.69 18.93
N VAL A 291 -13.87 14.00 19.79
CA VAL A 291 -14.01 14.35 21.21
C VAL A 291 -12.66 14.21 21.95
N LEU A 292 -11.87 13.18 21.61
CA LEU A 292 -10.55 12.97 22.20
C LEU A 292 -9.53 14.01 21.68
N GLU A 293 -9.58 14.36 20.40
CA GLU A 293 -8.70 15.36 19.78
C GLU A 293 -8.96 16.77 20.34
N ALA A 294 -10.23 17.14 20.56
CA ALA A 294 -10.60 18.38 21.25
C ALA A 294 -10.06 18.43 22.70
N ALA A 295 -10.17 17.33 23.46
CA ALA A 295 -9.67 17.26 24.83
C ALA A 295 -8.13 17.38 24.92
N VAL A 296 -7.40 16.80 23.95
CA VAL A 296 -5.93 16.90 23.90
C VAL A 296 -5.48 18.33 23.60
N MET A 297 -6.13 19.05 22.68
CA MET A 297 -5.75 20.44 22.36
C MET A 297 -5.94 21.39 23.54
N MET A 298 -6.93 21.15 24.41
CA MET A 298 -7.13 21.96 25.63
C MET A 298 -6.12 21.69 26.76
N SER A 299 -5.29 20.65 26.65
CA SER A 299 -4.31 20.27 27.69
C SER A 299 -2.91 20.86 27.50
N VAL A 300 -2.65 21.60 26.41
CA VAL A 300 -1.29 22.03 26.03
C VAL A 300 -0.96 23.47 26.50
N GLU A 301 -1.96 24.27 26.87
CA GLU A 301 -1.75 25.70 27.19
C GLU A 301 -1.41 25.99 28.67
N GLU A 302 -1.41 24.98 29.56
CA GLU A 302 -1.27 25.18 31.01
C GLU A 302 0.18 25.15 31.55
N ALA A 303 1.20 25.16 30.68
CA ALA A 303 2.62 25.02 31.06
C ALA A 303 3.45 26.32 30.98
N GLY A 304 2.81 27.48 30.79
CA GLY A 304 3.46 28.76 30.45
C GLY A 304 3.44 29.85 31.53
N GLY A 305 3.84 29.57 32.77
CA GLY A 305 3.84 30.61 33.81
C GLY A 305 4.55 30.24 35.13
N GLY A 306 5.85 30.51 35.23
CA GLY A 306 6.62 30.35 36.47
C GLY A 306 7.81 31.31 36.51
N ALA A 307 7.76 32.31 37.39
CA ALA A 307 8.77 33.36 37.48
C ALA A 307 9.64 33.23 38.75
N GLY A 308 10.93 33.55 38.62
CA GLY A 308 11.70 34.29 39.62
C GLY A 308 12.28 33.53 40.83
N GLY A 309 13.62 33.53 40.91
CA GLY A 309 14.41 33.23 42.11
C GLY A 309 15.46 32.11 41.90
N GLY A 310 16.72 32.24 42.32
CA GLY A 310 17.35 33.39 42.97
C GLY A 310 18.55 32.99 43.85
N GLY A 311 19.74 32.86 43.25
CA GLY A 311 21.04 32.83 43.96
C GLY A 311 21.55 31.46 44.44
N GLY A 312 22.88 31.30 44.47
CA GLY A 312 23.54 30.21 45.21
C GLY A 312 24.58 29.40 44.41
N ARG A 313 25.79 29.94 44.32
CA ARG A 313 27.05 29.32 43.86
C ARG A 313 27.21 27.83 44.20
N ASP A 314 27.63 27.02 43.23
CA ASP A 314 28.90 26.26 43.28
C ASP A 314 29.34 25.83 41.87
N GLU A 315 30.60 26.07 41.48
CA GLU A 315 31.08 25.87 40.09
C GLU A 315 31.58 24.44 39.84
N GLY A 316 30.66 23.47 39.93
CA GLY A 316 30.88 22.17 39.32
C GLY A 316 30.63 22.23 37.81
N VAL A 317 31.68 22.29 36.99
CA VAL A 317 31.60 22.20 35.51
C VAL A 317 31.21 20.78 35.07
N ASN A 318 30.00 20.36 35.42
CA ASN A 318 29.31 19.28 34.74
C ASN A 318 28.85 19.82 33.40
N GLY A 319 29.46 19.33 32.31
CA GLY A 319 29.03 19.59 30.94
C GLY A 319 27.63 19.02 30.72
N GLY A 320 26.62 19.78 31.12
CA GLY A 320 25.21 19.43 30.98
C GLY A 320 24.89 19.22 29.51
N MET A 321 24.59 17.97 29.16
CA MET A 321 24.14 17.58 27.83
C MET A 321 22.90 18.40 27.49
N THR A 322 22.95 19.19 26.41
CA THR A 322 21.84 20.08 26.07
C THR A 322 20.59 19.26 25.78
N GLU A 323 19.41 19.84 26.01
CA GLU A 323 18.13 19.16 25.76
C GLU A 323 18.01 18.70 24.29
N GLU A 324 18.60 19.47 23.36
CA GLU A 324 18.71 19.10 21.96
C GLU A 324 19.60 17.85 21.72
N GLU A 325 20.76 17.75 22.39
CA GLU A 325 21.61 16.57 22.32
C GLU A 325 20.93 15.33 22.92
N ALA A 326 20.22 15.49 24.04
CA ALA A 326 19.43 14.43 24.65
C ALA A 326 18.34 13.92 23.67
N MET A 327 17.63 14.84 23.00
CA MET A 327 16.63 14.48 21.98
C MET A 327 17.26 13.78 20.77
N ARG A 328 18.40 14.26 20.26
CA ARG A 328 19.15 13.63 19.16
C ARG A 328 19.56 12.19 19.52
N ARG A 329 20.07 11.96 20.73
CA ARG A 329 20.41 10.60 21.23
C ARG A 329 19.18 9.70 21.34
N ALA A 330 18.06 10.20 21.87
CA ALA A 330 16.82 9.43 21.97
C ALA A 330 16.26 9.00 20.59
N ILE A 331 16.34 9.89 19.58
CA ILE A 331 15.97 9.57 18.19
C ILE A 331 16.89 8.50 17.60
N GLU A 332 18.21 8.62 17.82
CA GLU A 332 19.18 7.64 17.32
C GLU A 332 19.00 6.26 17.98
N GLU A 333 18.79 6.21 19.30
CA GLU A 333 18.52 4.97 20.04
C GLU A 333 17.22 4.30 19.56
N LYS A 334 16.15 5.09 19.36
CA LYS A 334 14.88 4.60 18.78
C LYS A 334 15.11 4.01 17.38
N ARG A 335 15.98 4.61 16.56
CA ARG A 335 16.37 4.08 15.25
C ARG A 335 17.14 2.76 15.37
N LYS A 336 18.17 2.69 16.23
CA LYS A 336 18.94 1.47 16.53
C LYS A 336 18.05 0.34 17.07
N ARG A 337 17.08 0.64 17.94
CA ARG A 337 16.11 -0.33 18.49
C ARG A 337 15.17 -0.89 17.41
N ASN A 338 14.68 -0.05 16.51
CA ASN A 338 13.86 -0.47 15.38
C ASN A 338 14.64 -1.32 14.37
N GLU A 339 15.89 -0.99 14.12
CA GLU A 339 16.78 -1.77 13.26
C GLU A 339 17.08 -3.17 13.84
N ARG A 340 17.38 -3.26 15.14
CA ARG A 340 17.52 -4.55 15.84
C ARG A 340 16.26 -5.42 15.69
N LYS A 341 15.06 -4.86 15.95
CA LYS A 341 13.77 -5.56 15.75
C LYS A 341 13.56 -6.03 14.30
N ARG A 342 13.96 -5.22 13.30
CA ARG A 342 13.84 -5.59 11.87
C ARG A 342 14.76 -6.77 11.52
N ASN A 343 16.00 -6.75 12.02
CA ASN A 343 16.99 -7.80 11.78
C ASN A 343 16.61 -9.10 12.50
N GLU A 344 16.06 -9.02 13.70
CA GLU A 344 15.51 -10.17 14.43
C GLU A 344 14.34 -10.83 13.68
N ARG A 345 13.38 -10.04 13.18
CA ARG A 345 12.28 -10.56 12.33
C ARG A 345 12.80 -11.31 11.11
N LYS A 346 13.75 -10.72 10.36
CA LYS A 346 14.40 -11.38 9.21
C LYS A 346 15.12 -12.68 9.59
N ARG A 347 15.76 -12.74 10.76
CA ARG A 347 16.44 -13.95 11.26
C ARG A 347 15.44 -15.05 11.59
N ASN A 348 14.32 -14.70 12.22
CA ASN A 348 13.26 -15.66 12.57
C ASN A 348 12.51 -16.17 11.33
N GLU A 349 12.27 -15.30 10.35
CA GLU A 349 11.69 -15.66 9.05
C GLU A 349 12.59 -16.66 8.29
N ARG A 350 13.90 -16.40 8.21
CA ARG A 350 14.87 -17.34 7.61
C ARG A 350 14.84 -18.71 8.30
N LYS A 351 14.87 -18.75 9.63
CA LYS A 351 14.76 -20.01 10.41
C LYS A 351 13.43 -20.75 10.16
N SER A 352 12.33 -20.01 10.00
CA SER A 352 11.01 -20.59 9.70
C SER A 352 10.97 -21.22 8.30
N ASN A 353 11.50 -20.53 7.30
CA ASN A 353 11.57 -21.02 5.93
C ASN A 353 12.52 -22.22 5.79
N GLU A 354 13.64 -22.22 6.53
CA GLU A 354 14.57 -23.36 6.61
C GLU A 354 13.89 -24.60 7.22
N ARG A 355 13.16 -24.44 8.33
CA ARG A 355 12.38 -25.54 8.94
C ARG A 355 11.36 -26.12 7.96
N LYS A 356 10.57 -25.27 7.28
CA LYS A 356 9.60 -25.70 6.25
C LYS A 356 10.26 -26.42 5.08
N SER A 357 11.44 -25.98 4.65
CA SER A 357 12.22 -26.62 3.58
C SER A 357 12.70 -28.01 3.99
N ASN A 358 13.24 -28.15 5.20
CA ASN A 358 13.70 -29.42 5.74
C ASN A 358 12.54 -30.40 6.00
N GLU A 359 11.39 -29.91 6.44
CA GLU A 359 10.17 -30.71 6.58
C GLU A 359 9.66 -31.25 5.23
N ARG A 360 9.62 -30.41 4.18
CA ARG A 360 9.27 -30.85 2.82
C ARG A 360 10.21 -31.96 2.33
N LYS A 361 11.54 -31.77 2.47
CA LYS A 361 12.55 -32.79 2.13
C LYS A 361 12.36 -34.09 2.92
N ARG A 362 11.99 -34.02 4.20
CA ARG A 362 11.72 -35.20 5.04
C ARG A 362 10.48 -35.96 4.57
N ASN A 363 9.41 -35.24 4.23
CA ASN A 363 8.16 -35.84 3.75
C ASN A 363 8.32 -36.44 2.34
N GLU A 364 9.10 -35.81 1.47
CA GLU A 364 9.47 -36.34 0.15
C GLU A 364 10.28 -37.65 0.26
N ARG A 365 11.29 -37.71 1.13
CA ARG A 365 12.04 -38.94 1.42
C ARG A 365 11.11 -40.07 1.88
N LYS A 366 10.23 -39.82 2.86
CA LYS A 366 9.23 -40.80 3.33
C LYS A 366 8.30 -41.28 2.21
N ARG A 367 7.88 -40.39 1.30
CA ARG A 367 7.01 -40.74 0.16
C ARG A 367 7.74 -41.64 -0.84
N ASN A 368 9.01 -41.36 -1.12
CA ASN A 368 9.83 -42.16 -2.04
C ASN A 368 10.19 -43.53 -1.45
N GLU A 369 10.40 -43.60 -0.13
CA GLU A 369 10.61 -44.85 0.61
C GLU A 369 9.37 -45.76 0.57
N ARG A 370 8.16 -45.22 0.83
CA ARG A 370 6.90 -45.98 0.68
C ARG A 370 6.73 -46.54 -0.74
N LYS A 371 6.91 -45.71 -1.77
CA LYS A 371 6.87 -46.15 -3.18
C LYS A 371 7.89 -47.25 -3.51
N ARG A 372 9.07 -47.23 -2.88
CA ARG A 372 10.10 -48.26 -3.06
C ARG A 372 9.68 -49.59 -2.41
N ASN A 373 9.04 -49.52 -1.25
CA ASN A 373 8.55 -50.70 -0.55
C ASN A 373 7.33 -51.32 -1.26
N GLU A 374 6.38 -50.50 -1.72
CA GLU A 374 5.25 -50.94 -2.57
C GLU A 374 5.74 -51.71 -3.81
N ARG A 375 6.75 -51.19 -4.52
CA ARG A 375 7.36 -51.87 -5.66
C ARG A 375 8.03 -53.21 -5.29
N ARG A 376 8.68 -53.29 -4.13
CA ARG A 376 9.32 -54.52 -3.63
C ARG A 376 8.29 -55.59 -3.28
N SER A 377 7.21 -55.23 -2.59
CA SER A 377 6.11 -56.15 -2.28
C SER A 377 5.48 -56.71 -3.55
N ASN A 378 5.19 -55.86 -4.54
CA ASN A 378 4.58 -56.31 -5.79
C ASN A 378 5.50 -57.21 -6.63
N SER A 379 6.83 -57.02 -6.58
CA SER A 379 7.78 -57.91 -7.27
C SER A 379 7.97 -59.27 -6.59
N GLY A 380 7.53 -59.44 -5.35
CA GLY A 380 7.67 -60.70 -4.59
C GLY A 380 6.47 -61.65 -4.69
N SER A 381 5.40 -61.28 -5.41
CA SER A 381 4.17 -62.07 -5.58
C SER A 381 3.96 -62.56 -7.02
N ALA A 382 5.02 -62.68 -7.81
CA ALA A 382 5.00 -63.43 -9.05
C ALA A 382 5.30 -64.91 -8.74
N PRO A 383 4.35 -65.84 -8.94
CA PRO A 383 4.58 -67.28 -8.78
C PRO A 383 5.39 -67.88 -9.95
#